data_AF-A0A917JDM8-F1
#
_entry.id   AF-A0A917JDM8-F1
#
_cell.length_a   1.000
_cell.length_b   1.000
_cell.length_c   1.000
_cell.angle_alpha   90.00
_cell.angle_beta   90.00
_cell.angle_gamma   90.00
#
_symmetry.space_group_name_H-M   'P 1'
#
loop_
_entity.id
_entity.type
_entity.pdbx_description
1 polymer ?
#
loop_
_entity_poly.entity_id
_entity_poly.type
_entity_poly.pdbx_seq_one_letter_code
_entity_poly.pdbx_strand_id
1 'polypeptide(L)'
;MNKELIGSRMKEKRIHLNLTQVELSTVCGISSRYYSSIENGRNSPSLETLIKIAAALDVSVVYLLNDRIDEMEKRVNEEENRIAQLFETIPKNLKELVEGLITQAARLKVLLDDNWKDILENGEYEKFSQSENQTPYDRRRPIVENYDNRDKTYQAIIKQLTELLPITKVKPKNKSPLLKR
;
A
#
# COMPACT_ATOMS: atom_id res chain seq x y z
N MET A 1 -0.19 17.71 8.15
CA MET A 1 1.15 17.13 8.39
C MET A 1 1.06 16.20 9.58
N ASN A 2 1.18 14.90 9.35
CA ASN A 2 1.38 13.95 10.43
C ASN A 2 2.82 14.08 10.93
N LYS A 3 3.02 14.77 12.07
CA LYS A 3 4.34 15.12 12.60
C LYS A 3 5.11 13.90 13.09
N GLU A 4 4.42 12.87 13.56
CA GLU A 4 5.02 11.61 13.97
C GLU A 4 5.66 10.90 12.76
N LEU A 5 4.96 10.83 11.63
CA LEU A 5 5.47 10.21 10.40
C LEU A 5 6.60 11.01 9.74
N ILE A 6 6.51 12.33 9.76
CA ILE A 6 7.61 13.19 9.29
C ILE A 6 8.87 12.92 10.13
N GLY A 7 8.71 12.87 11.46
CA GLY A 7 9.80 12.59 12.38
C GLY A 7 10.44 11.22 12.18
N SER A 8 9.63 10.16 11.96
CA SER A 8 10.15 8.81 11.70
C SER A 8 10.94 8.75 10.38
N ARG A 9 10.43 9.33 9.29
CA ARG A 9 11.15 9.38 8.00
C ARG A 9 12.46 10.16 8.09
N MET A 10 12.46 11.28 8.82
CA MET A 10 13.68 12.03 9.11
C MET A 10 14.70 11.15 9.83
N LYS A 11 14.26 10.41 10.87
CA LYS A 11 15.11 9.53 11.65
C LYS A 11 15.72 8.41 10.81
N GLU A 12 14.89 7.72 10.02
CA GLU A 12 15.31 6.62 9.16
C GLU A 12 16.35 7.09 8.14
N LYS A 13 16.05 8.16 7.39
CA LYS A 13 16.99 8.69 6.40
C LYS A 13 18.28 9.17 7.04
N ARG A 14 18.21 9.83 8.21
CA ARG A 14 19.40 10.25 8.97
C ARG A 14 20.28 9.06 9.37
N ILE A 15 19.69 7.98 9.87
CA ILE A 15 20.40 6.76 10.25
C ILE A 15 21.04 6.10 9.02
N HIS A 16 20.35 6.07 7.88
CA HIS A 16 20.92 5.56 6.62
C HIS A 16 22.13 6.36 6.13
N LEU A 17 22.19 7.65 6.44
CA LEU A 17 23.34 8.50 6.16
C LEU A 17 24.45 8.40 7.23
N ASN A 18 24.26 7.56 8.27
CA ASN A 18 25.14 7.44 9.43
C ASN A 18 25.38 8.76 10.18
N LEU A 19 24.40 9.65 10.19
CA LEU A 19 24.50 10.95 10.87
C LEU A 19 23.86 10.91 12.25
N THR A 20 24.42 11.63 13.21
CA THR A 20 23.81 11.91 14.51
C THR A 20 22.78 13.04 14.40
N GLN A 21 21.87 13.15 15.40
CA GLN A 21 20.93 14.28 15.46
C GLN A 21 21.67 15.63 15.53
N VAL A 22 22.84 15.66 16.20
CA VAL A 22 23.66 16.86 16.32
C VAL A 22 24.22 17.27 14.95
N GLU A 23 24.89 16.35 14.25
CA GLU A 23 25.49 16.61 12.94
C GLU A 23 24.44 17.12 11.94
N LEU A 24 23.30 16.43 11.84
CA LEU A 24 22.26 16.85 10.92
C LEU A 24 21.63 18.19 11.32
N SER A 25 21.42 18.45 12.62
CA SER A 25 20.90 19.75 13.08
C SER A 25 21.83 20.91 12.71
N THR A 26 23.14 20.70 12.76
CA THR A 26 24.15 21.68 12.34
C THR A 26 24.05 21.96 10.85
N VAL A 27 23.91 20.93 10.01
CA VAL A 27 23.74 21.09 8.54
C VAL A 27 22.44 21.84 8.22
N CYS A 28 21.35 21.53 8.92
CA CYS A 28 20.06 22.20 8.76
C CYS A 28 20.06 23.67 9.23
N GLY A 29 21.07 24.09 10.02
CA GLY A 29 21.11 25.40 10.65
C GLY A 29 20.05 25.59 11.75
N ILE A 30 19.68 24.52 12.47
CA ILE A 30 18.71 24.57 13.58
C ILE A 30 19.28 23.97 14.86
N SER A 31 18.70 24.30 16.02
CA SER A 31 19.19 23.73 17.28
C SER A 31 18.95 22.22 17.35
N SER A 32 19.91 21.48 17.90
CA SER A 32 19.80 20.03 18.13
C SER A 32 18.56 19.66 18.96
N ARG A 33 18.20 20.49 19.95
CA ARG A 33 16.97 20.31 20.75
C ARG A 33 15.72 20.41 19.87
N TYR A 34 15.66 21.40 18.98
CA TYR A 34 14.51 21.58 18.10
C TYR A 34 14.44 20.46 17.06
N TYR A 35 15.56 20.11 16.43
CA TYR A 35 15.66 18.97 15.51
C TYR A 35 15.17 17.67 16.19
N SER A 36 15.68 17.36 17.38
CA SER A 36 15.26 16.18 18.15
C SER A 36 13.77 16.22 18.50
N SER A 37 13.23 17.40 18.80
CA SER A 37 11.79 17.56 19.07
C SER A 37 10.93 17.29 17.83
N ILE A 38 11.40 17.63 16.64
CA ILE A 38 10.72 17.32 15.37
C ILE A 38 10.84 15.83 15.07
N GLU A 39 12.05 15.27 15.14
CA GLU A 39 12.30 13.86 14.81
C GLU A 39 11.50 12.89 15.71
N ASN A 40 11.24 13.28 16.96
CA ASN A 40 10.42 12.51 17.89
C ASN A 40 8.91 12.83 17.81
N GLY A 41 8.45 13.58 16.79
CA GLY A 41 7.04 13.92 16.60
C GLY A 41 6.45 14.89 17.64
N ARG A 42 7.27 15.49 18.51
CA ARG A 42 6.78 16.41 19.55
C ARG A 42 6.39 17.77 18.96
N ASN A 43 7.19 18.27 18.01
CA ASN A 43 6.97 19.54 17.32
C ASN A 43 6.74 19.35 15.82
N SER A 44 5.82 20.12 15.25
CA SER A 44 5.67 20.24 13.80
C SER A 44 6.62 21.33 13.27
N PRO A 45 7.45 21.04 12.25
CA PRO A 45 8.32 22.04 11.63
C PRO A 45 7.51 23.02 10.77
N SER A 46 8.02 24.23 10.58
CA SER A 46 7.53 25.11 9.50
C SER A 46 7.93 24.55 8.14
N LEU A 47 7.26 24.97 7.06
CA LEU A 47 7.64 24.58 5.69
C LEU A 47 9.09 24.95 5.38
N GLU A 48 9.54 26.14 5.78
CA GLU A 48 10.93 26.58 5.61
C GLU A 48 11.92 25.64 6.33
N THR A 49 11.60 25.27 7.57
CA THR A 49 12.43 24.33 8.35
C THR A 49 12.45 22.96 7.69
N LEU A 50 11.29 22.48 7.21
CA LEU A 50 11.16 21.19 6.54
C LEU A 50 11.95 21.15 5.22
N ILE A 51 11.98 22.25 4.46
CA ILE A 51 12.83 22.39 3.26
C ILE A 51 14.32 22.26 3.62
N LYS A 52 14.78 22.94 4.67
CA LYS A 52 16.18 22.85 5.14
C LYS A 52 16.55 21.42 5.55
N ILE A 53 15.66 20.76 6.27
CA ILE A 53 15.84 19.36 6.69
C ILE A 53 15.86 18.41 5.49
N ALA A 54 14.92 18.56 4.55
CA ALA A 54 14.86 17.73 3.35
C ALA A 54 16.15 17.87 2.52
N ALA A 55 16.65 19.10 2.36
CA ALA A 55 17.91 19.36 1.68
C ALA A 55 19.11 18.72 2.39
N ALA A 56 19.19 18.83 3.73
CA ALA A 56 20.26 18.21 4.51
C ALA A 56 20.23 16.67 4.48
N LEU A 57 19.06 16.08 4.28
CA LEU A 57 18.83 14.64 4.16
C LEU A 57 18.96 14.13 2.72
N ASP A 58 19.16 15.02 1.73
CA ASP A 58 19.15 14.69 0.31
C ASP A 58 17.86 13.93 -0.11
N VAL A 59 16.72 14.51 0.24
CA VAL A 59 15.38 14.02 -0.13
C VAL A 59 14.48 15.18 -0.54
N SER A 60 13.41 14.87 -1.26
CA SER A 60 12.37 15.87 -1.53
C SER A 60 11.54 16.15 -0.28
N VAL A 61 10.97 17.36 -0.17
CA VAL A 61 9.99 17.66 0.89
C VAL A 61 8.78 16.72 0.79
N VAL A 62 8.38 16.37 -0.43
CA VAL A 62 7.29 15.41 -0.70
C VAL A 62 7.58 14.06 -0.05
N TYR A 63 8.83 13.56 -0.09
CA TYR A 63 9.20 12.32 0.59
C TYR A 63 8.93 12.38 2.10
N LEU A 64 9.32 13.46 2.78
CA LEU A 64 9.07 13.61 4.21
C LEU A 64 7.56 13.71 4.52
N LEU A 65 6.79 14.31 3.62
CA LEU A 65 5.34 14.48 3.73
C LEU A 65 4.52 13.26 3.26
N ASN A 66 5.15 12.19 2.78
CA ASN A 66 4.46 11.17 1.98
C ASN A 66 3.56 10.21 2.77
N ASP A 67 2.55 10.74 3.45
CA ASP A 67 1.54 10.02 4.24
C ASP A 67 0.83 8.91 3.44
N ARG A 68 0.85 9.01 2.09
CA ARG A 68 0.29 7.99 1.20
C ARG A 68 0.98 6.63 1.29
N ILE A 69 2.30 6.58 1.53
CA ILE A 69 2.99 5.29 1.66
C ILE A 69 2.47 4.59 2.92
N ASP A 70 2.45 5.30 4.04
CA ASP A 70 2.07 4.72 5.33
C ASP A 70 0.58 4.36 5.37
N GLU A 71 -0.28 5.17 4.76
CA GLU A 71 -1.70 4.84 4.58
C GLU A 71 -1.89 3.58 3.72
N MET A 72 -1.11 3.44 2.65
CA MET A 72 -1.15 2.27 1.78
C MET A 72 -0.63 1.03 2.51
N GLU A 73 0.51 1.12 3.19
CA GLU A 73 1.07 0.03 3.99
C GLU A 73 0.11 -0.40 5.11
N LYS A 74 -0.53 0.56 5.78
CA LYS A 74 -1.56 0.27 6.78
C LYS A 74 -2.71 -0.54 6.20
N ARG A 75 -3.27 -0.12 5.06
CA ARG A 75 -4.35 -0.84 4.37
C ARG A 75 -3.91 -2.23 3.91
N VAL A 76 -2.66 -2.35 3.45
CA VAL A 76 -2.08 -3.66 3.06
C VAL A 76 -1.98 -4.56 4.29
N ASN A 77 -1.42 -4.09 5.40
CA ASN A 77 -1.29 -4.87 6.63
C ASN A 77 -2.65 -5.30 7.21
N GLU A 78 -3.66 -4.42 7.16
CA GLU A 78 -5.04 -4.75 7.55
C GLU A 78 -5.62 -5.88 6.70
N GLU A 79 -5.40 -5.83 5.38
CA GLU A 79 -5.87 -6.85 4.44
C GLU A 79 -5.07 -8.17 4.56
N GLU A 80 -3.76 -8.11 4.77
CA GLU A 80 -2.93 -9.28 5.06
C GLU A 80 -3.44 -10.03 6.28
N ASN A 81 -3.70 -9.30 7.38
CA ASN A 81 -4.25 -9.89 8.60
C ASN A 81 -5.62 -10.51 8.36
N ARG A 82 -6.50 -9.86 7.60
CA ARG A 82 -7.82 -10.38 7.24
C ARG A 82 -7.73 -11.71 6.49
N ILE A 83 -6.85 -11.78 5.49
CA ILE A 83 -6.67 -13.00 4.69
C ILE A 83 -5.98 -14.08 5.55
N ALA A 84 -4.95 -13.74 6.32
CA ALA A 84 -4.20 -14.68 7.15
C ALA A 84 -5.05 -15.43 8.19
N GLN A 85 -6.09 -14.77 8.75
CA GLN A 85 -7.07 -15.42 9.64
C GLN A 85 -7.78 -16.62 9.00
N LEU A 86 -7.91 -16.65 7.67
CA LEU A 86 -8.53 -17.78 6.95
C LEU A 86 -7.59 -19.00 6.83
N PHE A 87 -6.29 -18.82 7.12
CA PHE A 87 -5.24 -19.79 6.86
C PHE A 87 -4.47 -20.25 8.12
N GLU A 88 -5.00 -19.98 9.33
CA GLU A 88 -4.32 -20.30 10.61
C GLU A 88 -3.98 -21.79 10.80
N THR A 89 -4.71 -22.68 10.13
CA THR A 89 -4.57 -24.14 10.28
C THR A 89 -3.69 -24.80 9.22
N ILE A 90 -2.95 -24.02 8.42
CA ILE A 90 -2.13 -24.54 7.34
C ILE A 90 -0.91 -25.36 7.84
N PRO A 91 -0.57 -26.48 7.18
CA PRO A 91 0.64 -27.24 7.46
C PRO A 91 1.92 -26.39 7.36
N LYS A 92 2.85 -26.60 8.31
CA LYS A 92 4.08 -25.81 8.44
C LYS A 92 4.93 -25.76 7.15
N ASN A 93 4.91 -26.82 6.33
CA ASN A 93 5.67 -26.90 5.08
C ASN A 93 5.10 -26.02 3.95
N LEU A 94 3.85 -25.56 4.06
CA LEU A 94 3.22 -24.65 3.09
C LEU A 94 3.18 -23.20 3.58
N LYS A 95 3.60 -22.96 4.82
CA LYS A 95 3.44 -21.67 5.50
C LYS A 95 4.12 -20.53 4.78
N GLU A 96 5.40 -20.67 4.40
CA GLU A 96 6.14 -19.61 3.71
C GLU A 96 5.55 -19.26 2.34
N LEU A 97 5.11 -20.28 1.58
CA LEU A 97 4.45 -20.08 0.29
C LEU A 97 3.14 -19.31 0.47
N VAL A 98 2.33 -19.69 1.45
CA VAL A 98 1.05 -19.06 1.71
C VAL A 98 1.23 -17.63 2.20
N GLU A 99 2.17 -17.37 3.11
CA GLU A 99 2.49 -16.02 3.58
C GLU A 99 2.86 -15.11 2.40
N GLY A 100 3.71 -15.58 1.47
CA GLY A 100 4.06 -14.84 0.26
C GLY A 100 2.85 -14.54 -0.62
N LEU A 101 1.95 -15.52 -0.84
CA LEU A 101 0.73 -15.33 -1.64
C LEU A 101 -0.26 -14.37 -0.96
N ILE A 102 -0.40 -14.43 0.37
CA ILE A 102 -1.25 -13.52 1.15
C ILE A 102 -0.76 -12.08 1.00
N THR A 103 0.54 -11.84 1.17
CA THR A 103 1.11 -10.50 1.00
C THR A 103 0.85 -9.93 -0.39
N GLN A 104 1.01 -10.75 -1.44
CA GLN A 104 0.74 -10.29 -2.80
C GLN A 104 -0.76 -10.04 -3.03
N ALA A 105 -1.64 -10.90 -2.51
CA ALA A 105 -3.09 -10.71 -2.59
C ALA A 105 -3.52 -9.40 -1.92
N ALA A 106 -3.01 -9.11 -0.72
CA ALA A 106 -3.33 -7.90 0.01
C ALA A 106 -2.87 -6.62 -0.72
N ARG A 107 -1.64 -6.61 -1.25
CA ARG A 107 -1.12 -5.49 -2.08
C ARG A 107 -1.98 -5.25 -3.31
N LEU A 108 -2.32 -6.31 -4.04
CA LEU A 108 -3.17 -6.21 -5.23
C LEU A 108 -4.57 -5.71 -4.88
N LYS A 109 -5.15 -6.18 -3.77
CA LYS A 109 -6.48 -5.76 -3.33
C LYS A 109 -6.54 -4.25 -3.06
N VAL A 110 -5.56 -3.71 -2.34
CA VAL A 110 -5.47 -2.27 -2.05
C VAL A 110 -5.34 -1.45 -3.34
N LEU A 111 -4.49 -1.89 -4.27
CA LEU A 111 -4.32 -1.24 -5.57
C LEU A 111 -5.60 -1.29 -6.41
N LEU A 112 -6.29 -2.43 -6.43
CA LEU A 112 -7.57 -2.60 -7.16
C LEU A 112 -8.63 -1.65 -6.63
N ASP A 113 -8.75 -1.48 -5.31
CA ASP A 113 -9.70 -0.55 -4.72
C ASP A 113 -9.40 0.90 -5.12
N ASP A 114 -8.12 1.27 -5.20
CA ASP A 114 -7.71 2.62 -5.63
C ASP A 114 -7.94 2.84 -7.13
N ASN A 115 -7.61 1.84 -7.96
CA ASN A 115 -7.94 1.86 -9.39
C ASN A 115 -9.45 1.99 -9.62
N TRP A 116 -10.26 1.24 -8.87
CA TRP A 116 -11.71 1.26 -9.02
C TRP A 116 -12.31 2.62 -8.64
N LYS A 117 -11.82 3.24 -7.56
CA LYS A 117 -12.20 4.61 -7.17
C LYS A 117 -11.89 5.61 -8.29
N ASP A 118 -10.69 5.56 -8.85
CA ASP A 118 -10.32 6.45 -9.97
C ASP A 118 -11.23 6.25 -11.19
N ILE A 119 -11.54 4.99 -11.55
CA ILE A 119 -12.43 4.67 -12.67
C ILE A 119 -13.85 5.17 -12.38
N LEU A 120 -14.33 5.04 -11.14
CA LEU A 120 -15.65 5.53 -10.75
C LEU A 120 -15.75 7.06 -10.86
N GLU A 121 -14.69 7.78 -10.48
CA GLU A 121 -14.64 9.24 -10.48
C GLU A 121 -14.41 9.84 -11.88
N ASN A 122 -13.53 9.22 -12.66
CA ASN A 122 -13.00 9.80 -13.91
C ASN A 122 -13.44 9.04 -15.16
N GLY A 123 -14.17 7.93 -15.01
CA GLY A 123 -14.61 7.07 -16.10
C GLY A 123 -13.49 6.21 -16.71
N GLU A 124 -13.90 5.32 -17.60
CA GLU A 124 -13.00 4.40 -18.29
C GLU A 124 -12.32 5.01 -19.54
N TYR A 125 -12.95 6.02 -20.13
CA TYR A 125 -12.53 6.66 -21.37
C TYR A 125 -12.28 8.14 -21.17
N GLU A 126 -11.31 8.69 -21.90
CA GLU A 126 -11.02 10.11 -21.97
C GLU A 126 -10.96 10.57 -23.43
N LYS A 127 -11.27 11.85 -23.67
CA LYS A 127 -11.01 12.46 -24.98
C LYS A 127 -9.52 12.69 -25.14
N PHE A 128 -8.94 12.19 -26.23
CA PHE A 128 -7.52 12.30 -26.52
C PHE A 128 -7.29 12.85 -27.93
N SER A 129 -6.28 13.71 -28.07
CA SER A 129 -5.80 14.21 -29.36
C SER A 129 -4.28 14.38 -29.34
N GLN A 130 -3.60 14.06 -30.45
CA GLN A 130 -2.14 14.20 -30.57
C GLN A 130 -1.71 15.55 -31.13
N SER A 131 -2.63 16.35 -31.67
CA SER A 131 -2.36 17.69 -32.19
C SER A 131 -3.59 18.59 -32.09
N GLU A 132 -3.39 19.90 -32.06
CA GLU A 132 -4.49 20.87 -31.99
C GLU A 132 -5.47 20.78 -33.18
N ASN A 133 -5.00 20.29 -34.33
CA ASN A 133 -5.79 20.16 -35.56
C ASN A 133 -6.52 18.82 -35.69
N GLN A 134 -6.35 17.89 -34.74
CA GLN A 134 -7.01 16.59 -34.77
C GLN A 134 -8.24 16.60 -33.85
N THR A 135 -9.39 16.17 -34.38
CA THR A 135 -10.62 15.99 -33.58
C THR A 135 -10.37 14.96 -32.48
N PRO A 136 -10.60 15.31 -31.19
CA PRO A 136 -10.42 14.38 -30.09
C PRO A 136 -11.32 13.15 -30.21
N TYR A 137 -10.77 11.97 -29.95
CA TYR A 137 -11.48 10.69 -29.96
C TYR A 137 -11.47 10.04 -28.57
N ASP A 138 -12.39 9.10 -28.33
CA ASP A 138 -12.43 8.36 -27.06
C ASP A 138 -11.31 7.33 -27.00
N ARG A 139 -10.47 7.46 -25.98
CA ARG A 139 -9.38 6.53 -25.68
C ARG A 139 -9.60 5.92 -24.31
N ARG A 140 -9.42 4.61 -24.21
CA ARG A 140 -9.42 3.92 -22.93
C ARG A 140 -8.24 4.40 -22.08
N ARG A 141 -8.50 4.78 -20.83
CA ARG A 141 -7.48 5.26 -19.91
C ARG A 141 -6.56 4.11 -19.48
N PRO A 142 -5.23 4.30 -19.36
CA PRO A 142 -4.30 3.24 -18.93
C PRO A 142 -4.62 2.64 -17.56
N ILE A 143 -5.28 3.41 -16.69
CA ILE A 143 -5.70 2.97 -15.35
C ILE A 143 -6.66 1.78 -15.40
N VAL A 144 -7.49 1.69 -16.46
CA VAL A 144 -8.45 0.60 -16.63
C VAL A 144 -7.74 -0.68 -17.05
N GLU A 145 -6.72 -0.58 -17.90
CA GLU A 145 -5.88 -1.73 -18.26
C GLU A 145 -5.09 -2.25 -17.05
N ASN A 146 -4.57 -1.33 -16.24
CA ASN A 146 -3.93 -1.68 -14.98
C ASN A 146 -4.89 -2.42 -14.04
N TYR A 147 -6.14 -1.95 -13.93
CA TYR A 147 -7.17 -2.61 -13.12
C TYR A 147 -7.41 -4.05 -13.61
N ASP A 148 -7.69 -4.24 -14.90
CA ASP A 148 -7.99 -5.57 -15.46
C ASP A 148 -6.84 -6.56 -15.26
N ASN A 149 -5.60 -6.10 -15.48
CA ASN A 149 -4.42 -6.94 -15.36
C ASN A 149 -4.16 -7.32 -13.89
N ARG A 150 -4.35 -6.37 -12.97
CA ARG A 150 -4.24 -6.62 -11.52
C ARG A 150 -5.35 -7.55 -11.04
N ASP A 151 -6.57 -7.39 -11.53
CA ASP A 151 -7.72 -8.23 -11.13
C ASP A 151 -7.48 -9.67 -11.57
N LYS A 152 -7.10 -9.90 -12.83
CA LYS A 152 -6.72 -11.25 -13.31
C LYS A 152 -5.65 -11.89 -12.43
N THR A 153 -4.61 -11.14 -12.07
CA THR A 153 -3.53 -11.62 -11.20
C THR A 153 -4.04 -11.93 -9.79
N TYR A 154 -4.86 -11.05 -9.23
CA TYR A 154 -5.49 -11.22 -7.92
C TYR A 154 -6.38 -12.47 -7.89
N GLN A 155 -7.27 -12.64 -8.87
CA GLN A 155 -8.12 -13.82 -8.99
C GLN A 155 -7.29 -15.11 -9.06
N ALA A 156 -6.15 -15.11 -9.78
CA ALA A 156 -5.26 -16.26 -9.85
C ALA A 156 -4.62 -16.60 -8.49
N ILE A 157 -4.16 -15.60 -7.74
CA ILE A 157 -3.60 -15.79 -6.39
C ILE A 157 -4.68 -16.27 -5.42
N ILE A 158 -5.86 -15.66 -5.42
CA ILE A 158 -6.97 -16.09 -4.59
C ILE A 158 -7.36 -17.53 -4.91
N LYS A 159 -7.41 -17.91 -6.19
CA LYS A 159 -7.64 -19.30 -6.59
C LYS A 159 -6.61 -20.24 -5.98
N GLN A 160 -5.31 -19.96 -6.13
CA GLN A 160 -4.23 -20.77 -5.54
C GLN A 160 -4.39 -20.88 -4.01
N LEU A 161 -4.65 -19.76 -3.34
CA LEU A 161 -4.90 -19.73 -1.89
C LEU A 161 -6.11 -20.59 -1.50
N THR A 162 -7.24 -20.48 -2.20
CA THR A 162 -8.44 -21.28 -1.91
C THR A 162 -8.27 -22.77 -2.17
N GLU A 163 -7.43 -23.15 -3.13
CA GLU A 163 -7.08 -24.55 -3.40
C GLU A 163 -6.22 -25.17 -2.27
N LEU A 164 -5.50 -24.34 -1.52
CA LEU A 164 -4.71 -24.74 -0.35
C LEU A 164 -5.52 -24.80 0.95
N LEU A 165 -6.73 -24.22 0.99
CA LEU A 165 -7.62 -24.40 2.12
C LEU A 165 -7.98 -25.89 2.23
N PRO A 166 -7.95 -26.48 3.44
CA PRO A 166 -8.49 -27.81 3.62
C PRO A 166 -9.95 -27.75 3.19
N ILE A 167 -10.29 -28.43 2.08
CA ILE A 167 -11.69 -28.59 1.65
C ILE A 167 -12.42 -29.11 2.88
N THR A 168 -13.23 -28.28 3.53
CA THR A 168 -14.27 -28.81 4.40
C THR A 168 -15.13 -29.64 3.48
N LYS A 169 -14.85 -30.96 3.41
CA LYS A 169 -15.74 -31.92 2.79
C LYS A 169 -17.04 -31.82 3.56
N VAL A 170 -17.94 -30.93 3.13
CA VAL A 170 -19.32 -30.97 3.54
C VAL A 170 -19.79 -32.35 3.08
N LYS A 171 -19.85 -33.30 4.01
CA LYS A 171 -20.41 -34.63 3.72
C LYS A 171 -21.79 -34.37 3.13
N PRO A 172 -22.12 -34.90 1.94
CA PRO A 172 -23.47 -34.77 1.42
C PRO A 172 -24.41 -35.34 2.48
N LYS A 173 -25.39 -34.55 2.92
CA LYS A 173 -26.47 -35.05 3.78
C LYS A 173 -27.08 -36.24 3.04
N ASN A 174 -26.94 -37.44 3.61
CA ASN A 174 -27.58 -38.65 3.11
C ASN A 174 -29.06 -38.33 2.86
N LYS A 175 -29.50 -38.48 1.60
CA LYS A 175 -30.93 -38.39 1.27
C LYS A 175 -31.64 -39.48 2.08
N SER A 176 -32.52 -39.07 2.99
CA SER A 176 -33.45 -39.98 3.67
C SER A 176 -34.24 -40.75 2.59
N PRO A 177 -34.46 -42.06 2.72
CA PRO A 177 -35.31 -42.78 1.78
C PRO A 177 -36.71 -42.19 1.88
N LEU A 178 -37.21 -41.65 0.76
CA LEU A 178 -38.60 -41.26 0.62
C LEU A 178 -39.45 -42.51 0.92
N LEU A 179 -40.24 -42.45 2.00
CA LEU A 179 -41.28 -43.42 2.29
C LEU A 179 -42.22 -43.50 1.09
N LYS A 180 -42.16 -44.60 0.35
CA LYS A 180 -43.19 -44.98 -0.60
C LYS A 180 -44.45 -45.28 0.23
N ARG A 181 -45.47 -44.43 0.09
CA ARG A 181 -46.84 -44.73 0.49
C ARG A 181 -47.53 -45.52 -0.61
#